data_AF-A0A2K4L3Z9-F1
#
_entry.id   AF-A0A2K4L3Z9-F1
#
_cell.length_a   1.000
_cell.length_b   1.000
_cell.length_c   1.000
_cell.angle_alpha   90.00
_cell.angle_beta   90.00
_cell.angle_gamma   90.00
#
_symmetry.space_group_name_H-M   'P 1'
#
loop_
_entity.id
_entity.type
_entity.pdbx_description
1 polymer ?
#
loop_
_entity_poly.entity_id
_entity_poly.type
_entity_poly.pdbx_seq_one_letter_code
_entity_poly.pdbx_strand_id
1 'polypeptide(L)'
;HFKPLRPWRDLTPHWLASSACQWIPFKEGQGLRLSGPFNTLSNVLSSQPATVSLRVRYRTPLTAMLGAQHFIGGERGLAFTLNHSTGVTALWADPTPELDRVPNYPLGEDHPGAMYLQPKGKR
;
A
#
# COMPACT_ATOMS: atom_id res chain seq x y z
N HIS A 1 6.08 -17.73 -28.72
CA HIS A 1 7.21 -17.52 -27.78
C HIS A 1 6.68 -17.18 -26.40
N PHE A 2 6.85 -18.07 -25.42
CA PHE A 2 6.53 -17.80 -24.02
C PHE A 2 7.67 -16.98 -23.41
N LYS A 3 7.41 -15.74 -22.99
CA LYS A 3 8.34 -14.98 -22.14
C LYS A 3 8.00 -15.35 -20.69
N PRO A 4 8.97 -15.82 -19.88
CA PRO A 4 8.70 -16.07 -18.48
C PRO A 4 8.23 -14.78 -17.79
N LEU A 5 7.24 -14.92 -16.90
CA LEU A 5 6.77 -13.79 -16.09
C LEU A 5 7.96 -13.24 -15.31
N ARG A 6 8.16 -11.93 -15.37
CA ARG A 6 9.18 -11.27 -14.54
C ARG A 6 8.80 -11.50 -13.08
N PRO A 7 9.78 -11.78 -12.20
CA PRO A 7 9.50 -11.95 -10.79
C PRO A 7 8.91 -10.67 -10.21
N TRP A 8 8.03 -10.82 -9.22
CA TRP A 8 7.52 -9.69 -8.45
C TRP A 8 8.67 -8.95 -7.76
N ARG A 9 8.57 -7.63 -7.71
CA ARG A 9 9.55 -6.75 -7.06
C ARG A 9 8.84 -5.92 -6.01
N ASP A 10 9.46 -5.79 -4.86
CA ASP A 10 8.99 -4.86 -3.84
C ASP A 10 9.29 -3.42 -4.29
N LEU A 11 8.22 -2.66 -4.55
CA LEU A 11 8.30 -1.25 -4.92
C LEU A 11 8.07 -0.32 -3.74
N THR A 12 7.74 -0.87 -2.56
CA THR A 12 7.30 -0.10 -1.40
C THR A 12 8.32 0.95 -0.97
N PRO A 13 9.64 0.67 -0.87
CA PRO A 13 10.63 1.68 -0.49
C PRO A 13 10.70 2.87 -1.46
N HIS A 14 10.51 2.62 -2.75
CA HIS A 14 10.62 3.65 -3.78
C HIS A 14 9.32 4.43 -3.96
N TRP A 15 8.19 3.73 -3.89
CA TRP A 15 6.88 4.35 -4.02
C TRP A 15 6.54 5.18 -2.80
N LEU A 16 6.78 4.67 -1.58
CA LEU A 16 6.50 5.42 -0.34
C LEU A 16 7.26 6.75 -0.29
N ALA A 17 8.53 6.77 -0.72
CA ALA A 17 9.35 7.98 -0.75
C ALA A 17 8.79 9.11 -1.64
N SER A 18 7.95 8.76 -2.62
CA SER A 18 7.29 9.71 -3.54
C SER A 18 5.77 9.77 -3.36
N SER A 19 5.24 9.05 -2.37
CA SER A 19 3.82 9.00 -2.08
C SER A 19 3.38 10.18 -1.21
N ALA A 20 2.10 10.51 -1.32
CA ALA A 20 1.41 11.45 -0.46
C ALA A 20 0.20 10.75 0.15
N CYS A 21 -0.07 11.05 1.42
CA CYS A 21 -1.27 10.60 2.10
C CYS A 21 -2.09 11.83 2.49
N GLN A 22 -3.31 11.96 2.01
CA GLN A 22 -4.12 13.16 2.24
C GLN A 22 -5.55 12.78 2.57
N TRP A 23 -6.26 13.62 3.31
CA TRP A 23 -7.69 13.45 3.49
C TRP A 23 -8.40 13.59 2.15
N ILE A 24 -9.32 12.66 1.85
CA ILE A 24 -10.21 12.79 0.70
C ILE A 24 -11.07 14.03 0.93
N PRO A 25 -11.15 14.96 -0.03
CA PRO A 25 -12.03 16.12 0.08
C PRO A 25 -13.47 15.69 0.36
N PHE A 26 -14.19 16.41 1.24
CA PHE A 26 -15.53 16.00 1.69
C PHE A 26 -16.55 15.80 0.57
N LYS A 27 -16.33 16.44 -0.59
CA LYS A 27 -17.19 16.31 -1.78
C LYS A 27 -16.89 15.06 -2.63
N GLU A 28 -15.72 14.44 -2.43
CA GLU A 28 -15.23 13.28 -3.20
C GLU A 28 -15.36 11.96 -2.43
N GLY A 29 -15.65 12.03 -1.12
CA GLY A 29 -15.82 10.86 -0.27
C GLY A 29 -15.29 11.09 1.14
N GLN A 30 -15.13 9.98 1.87
CA GLN A 30 -14.61 9.97 3.23
C GLN A 30 -13.39 9.06 3.32
N GLY A 31 -12.39 9.47 4.08
CA GLY A 31 -11.20 8.66 4.37
C GLY A 31 -9.89 9.28 3.91
N LEU A 32 -8.85 8.46 3.89
CA LEU A 32 -7.49 8.84 3.48
C LEU A 32 -7.21 8.33 2.07
N ARG A 33 -6.62 9.20 1.25
CA ARG A 33 -6.09 8.90 -0.07
C ARG A 33 -4.59 8.75 0.02
N LEU A 34 -4.10 7.55 -0.21
CA LEU A 34 -2.69 7.28 -0.47
C LEU A 34 -2.48 7.29 -1.99
N SER A 35 -1.60 8.16 -2.47
CA SER A 35 -1.37 8.38 -3.89
C SER A 35 0.11 8.60 -4.19
N GLY A 36 0.60 8.10 -5.31
CA GLY A 36 1.98 8.31 -5.74
C GLY A 36 2.22 7.65 -7.11
N PRO A 37 3.19 8.15 -7.89
CA PRO A 37 3.49 7.59 -9.20
C PRO A 37 4.25 6.26 -9.09
N PHE A 38 3.90 5.27 -9.92
CA PHE A 38 4.72 4.06 -10.13
C PHE A 38 5.78 4.34 -11.21
N ASN A 39 6.87 4.98 -10.80
CA ASN A 39 7.94 5.38 -11.70
C ASN A 39 8.74 4.18 -12.25
N THR A 40 9.33 4.37 -13.43
CA THR A 40 10.38 3.48 -13.93
C THR A 40 11.60 3.60 -13.02
N LEU A 41 12.09 2.48 -12.50
CA LEU A 41 13.27 2.43 -11.64
C LEU A 41 14.35 1.66 -12.40
N SER A 42 15.33 2.36 -12.99
CA SER A 42 16.31 1.74 -13.90
C SER A 42 17.02 0.50 -13.33
N ASN A 43 17.15 0.41 -12.00
CA ASN A 43 17.76 -0.69 -11.25
C ASN A 43 16.75 -1.71 -10.67
N VAL A 44 15.43 -1.48 -10.73
CA VAL A 44 14.39 -2.35 -10.14
C VAL A 44 13.37 -2.80 -11.20
N LEU A 45 12.89 -1.86 -12.02
CA LEU A 45 11.96 -2.09 -13.14
C LEU A 45 12.44 -1.34 -14.39
N SER A 46 12.81 -2.09 -15.42
CA SER A 46 13.18 -1.53 -16.73
C SER A 46 12.00 -0.96 -17.54
N SER A 47 10.78 -0.96 -16.98
CA SER A 47 9.56 -0.39 -17.56
C SER A 47 8.57 -0.05 -16.45
N GLN A 48 7.49 0.67 -16.76
CA GLN A 48 6.38 0.82 -15.81
C GLN A 48 5.77 -0.56 -15.48
N PRO A 49 5.32 -0.78 -14.24
CA PRO A 49 4.66 -2.03 -13.89
C PRO A 49 3.29 -2.12 -14.57
N ALA A 50 3.02 -3.24 -15.26
CA ALA A 50 1.71 -3.51 -15.83
C ALA A 50 0.66 -3.88 -14.77
N THR A 51 1.14 -4.49 -13.68
CA THR A 51 0.33 -4.93 -12.54
C THR A 51 1.04 -4.56 -11.25
N VAL A 52 0.29 -4.02 -10.29
CA VAL A 52 0.76 -3.74 -8.94
C VAL A 52 -0.17 -4.43 -7.96
N SER A 53 0.40 -5.14 -6.99
CA SER A 53 -0.37 -5.65 -5.86
C SER A 53 0.01 -4.87 -4.61
N LEU A 54 -0.98 -4.46 -3.84
CA LEU A 54 -0.84 -3.66 -2.62
C LEU A 54 -1.56 -4.36 -1.48
N ARG A 55 -0.98 -4.30 -0.28
CA ARG A 55 -1.61 -4.73 0.96
C ARG A 55 -1.61 -3.60 1.96
N VAL A 56 -2.78 -3.29 2.50
CA VAL A 56 -2.96 -2.23 3.49
C VAL A 56 -3.48 -2.84 4.78
N ARG A 57 -2.79 -2.55 5.88
CA ARG A 57 -3.22 -2.89 7.24
C ARG A 57 -3.51 -1.59 7.97
N TYR A 58 -4.74 -1.44 8.45
CA TYR A 58 -5.12 -0.27 9.23
C TYR A 58 -6.09 -0.66 10.33
N ARG A 59 -6.10 0.17 11.37
CA ARG A 59 -7.00 0.08 12.51
C ARG A 59 -7.95 1.29 12.45
N THR A 60 -9.17 1.11 12.92
CA THR A 60 -10.04 2.29 13.16
C THR A 60 -9.48 3.05 14.37
N PRO A 61 -9.72 4.38 14.46
CA PRO A 61 -9.31 5.16 15.64
C PRO A 61 -9.77 4.52 16.95
N LEU A 62 -11.01 4.02 17.00
CA LEU A 62 -11.56 3.35 18.17
C LEU A 62 -10.77 2.09 18.53
N THR A 63 -10.51 1.20 17.56
CA THR A 63 -9.74 -0.03 17.80
C THR A 63 -8.29 0.25 18.18
N ALA A 64 -7.69 1.30 17.62
CA ALA A 64 -6.33 1.72 17.98
C ALA A 64 -6.28 2.27 19.41
N MET A 65 -7.24 3.11 19.82
CA MET A 65 -7.33 3.65 21.18
C MET A 65 -7.54 2.56 22.24
N LEU A 66 -8.26 1.50 21.89
CA LEU A 66 -8.48 0.35 22.78
C LEU A 66 -7.30 -0.63 22.82
N GLY A 67 -6.18 -0.31 22.16
CA GLY A 67 -5.00 -1.19 22.10
C GLY A 67 -5.25 -2.49 21.35
N ALA A 68 -6.30 -2.56 20.52
CA ALA A 68 -6.61 -3.76 19.76
C ALA A 68 -5.46 -4.04 18.76
N GLN A 69 -4.98 -5.28 18.75
CA GLN A 69 -3.88 -5.70 17.87
C GLN A 69 -4.33 -6.03 16.45
N HIS A 70 -5.63 -6.27 16.26
CA HIS A 70 -6.20 -6.71 14.99
C HIS A 70 -6.36 -5.56 13.99
N PHE A 71 -6.17 -5.87 12.71
CA PHE A 71 -6.40 -4.95 11.59
C PHE A 71 -7.75 -5.21 10.91
N ILE A 72 -8.26 -4.19 10.21
CA ILE A 72 -9.36 -4.38 9.27
C ILE A 72 -8.90 -5.33 8.15
N GLY A 73 -9.70 -6.37 7.87
CA GLY A 73 -9.31 -7.47 6.98
C GLY A 73 -8.53 -8.61 7.67
N GLY A 74 -8.42 -8.58 9.00
CA GLY A 74 -7.67 -9.57 9.78
C GLY A 74 -6.16 -9.33 9.74
N GLU A 75 -5.37 -10.29 10.24
CA GLU A 75 -3.92 -10.14 10.40
C GLU A 75 -3.15 -9.80 9.11
N ARG A 76 -3.70 -10.22 7.96
CA ARG A 76 -3.12 -9.94 6.65
C ARG A 76 -3.55 -8.58 6.08
N GLY A 77 -4.58 -7.94 6.64
CA GLY A 77 -5.15 -6.71 6.10
C GLY A 77 -5.88 -6.91 4.77
N LEU A 78 -6.09 -5.81 4.07
CA LEU A 78 -6.76 -5.78 2.77
C LEU A 78 -5.74 -5.80 1.63
N ALA A 79 -5.89 -6.74 0.71
CA ALA A 79 -5.04 -6.85 -0.47
C ALA A 79 -5.81 -6.48 -1.74
N PHE A 80 -5.12 -5.78 -2.64
CA PHE A 80 -5.65 -5.31 -3.91
C PHE A 80 -4.64 -5.54 -5.01
N THR A 81 -5.11 -5.81 -6.23
CA THR A 81 -4.33 -5.74 -7.45
C THR A 81 -4.88 -4.63 -8.33
N LEU A 82 -3.96 -3.81 -8.85
CA LEU A 82 -4.20 -2.79 -9.84
C LEU A 82 -3.60 -3.26 -11.15
N ASN A 83 -4.42 -3.30 -12.20
CA ASN A 83 -4.01 -3.59 -13.56
C ASN A 83 -4.64 -2.57 -14.50
N HIS A 84 -3.88 -2.12 -15.49
CA HIS A 84 -4.36 -1.20 -16.52
C HIS A 84 -5.64 -1.69 -17.23
N SER A 85 -5.82 -3.00 -17.41
CA SER A 85 -6.99 -3.53 -18.13
C SER A 85 -8.23 -3.76 -17.26
N THR A 86 -8.06 -4.03 -15.96
CA THR A 86 -9.17 -4.44 -15.07
C THR A 86 -9.42 -3.46 -13.93
N GLY A 87 -8.63 -2.39 -13.82
CA GLY A 87 -8.73 -1.45 -12.71
C GLY A 87 -8.29 -2.07 -11.39
N VAL A 88 -8.99 -1.73 -10.30
CA VAL A 88 -8.69 -2.20 -8.95
C VAL A 88 -9.54 -3.45 -8.65
N THR A 89 -8.89 -4.54 -8.27
CA THR A 89 -9.53 -5.79 -7.86
C THR A 89 -9.09 -6.13 -6.43
N ALA A 90 -10.05 -6.39 -5.53
CA ALA A 90 -9.76 -6.79 -4.16
C ALA A 90 -9.53 -8.31 -4.08
N LEU A 91 -8.48 -8.72 -3.37
CA LEU A 91 -8.00 -10.10 -3.25
C LEU A 91 -8.47 -10.71 -1.91
N TRP A 92 -9.78 -10.81 -1.72
CA TRP A 92 -10.36 -11.13 -0.41
C TRP A 92 -9.97 -12.52 0.13
N ALA A 93 -9.95 -13.53 -0.74
CA ALA A 93 -9.64 -14.91 -0.37
C ALA A 93 -8.51 -15.52 -1.20
N ASP A 94 -7.93 -14.75 -2.13
CA ASP A 94 -6.88 -15.26 -3.00
C ASP A 94 -5.54 -15.32 -2.26
N PRO A 95 -4.79 -16.42 -2.39
CA PRO A 95 -3.46 -16.50 -1.83
C PRO A 95 -2.57 -15.43 -2.46
N THR A 96 -1.87 -14.68 -1.61
CA THR A 96 -1.03 -13.55 -2.03
C THR A 96 0.43 -13.78 -1.59
N PRO A 97 1.06 -14.88 -2.04
CA PRO A 97 2.37 -15.31 -1.52
C PRO A 97 3.47 -14.28 -1.75
N GLU A 98 3.37 -13.49 -2.81
CA GLU A 98 4.35 -12.44 -3.09
C GLU A 98 4.18 -11.25 -2.13
N LEU A 99 2.96 -10.93 -1.70
CA LEU A 99 2.71 -9.92 -0.66
C LEU A 99 3.02 -10.43 0.74
N ASP A 100 3.03 -11.75 0.95
CA ASP A 100 3.42 -12.37 2.22
C ASP A 100 4.94 -12.31 2.47
N ARG A 101 5.74 -12.16 1.41
CA ARG A 101 7.20 -12.08 1.47
C ARG A 101 7.73 -10.65 1.66
N VAL A 102 6.90 -9.64 1.40
CA VAL A 102 7.28 -8.23 1.48
C VAL A 102 7.26 -7.75 2.94
N PRO A 103 8.25 -6.99 3.41
CA PRO A 103 8.23 -6.40 4.76
C PRO A 103 7.02 -5.51 5.00
N ASN A 104 6.61 -5.37 6.26
CA ASN A 104 5.63 -4.35 6.63
C ASN A 104 6.33 -2.99 6.71
N TYR A 105 5.76 -1.98 6.05
CA TYR A 105 6.23 -0.60 6.10
C TYR A 105 5.25 0.23 6.94
N PRO A 106 5.54 0.48 8.24
CA PRO A 106 4.64 1.22 9.10
C PRO A 106 4.51 2.66 8.61
N LEU A 107 3.28 3.11 8.39
CA LEU A 107 2.96 4.48 7.99
C LEU A 107 2.62 5.38 9.17
N GLY A 108 2.43 4.80 10.36
CA GLY A 108 2.38 5.50 11.63
C GLY A 108 3.10 4.63 12.65
N GLU A 109 4.14 5.18 13.29
CA GLU A 109 4.71 4.54 14.48
C GLU A 109 3.65 4.50 15.59
N ASP A 110 3.80 3.59 16.56
CA ASP A 110 2.86 3.17 17.62
C ASP A 110 2.33 4.28 18.58
N HIS A 111 2.21 5.51 18.09
CA HIS A 111 1.68 6.67 18.79
C HIS A 111 0.24 6.93 18.34
N PRO A 112 -0.73 6.94 19.27
CA PRO A 112 -2.08 7.42 19.00
C PRO A 112 -2.03 8.82 18.39
N GLY A 113 -2.55 9.00 17.17
CA GLY A 113 -2.56 10.30 16.48
C GLY A 113 -1.28 10.65 15.72
N ALA A 114 -0.42 9.66 15.39
CA ALA A 114 0.79 9.88 14.59
C ALA A 114 0.48 10.66 13.28
N MET A 115 0.95 11.91 13.22
CA MET A 115 0.70 12.89 12.14
C MET A 115 1.45 12.57 10.83
N TYR A 116 1.47 11.33 10.35
CA TYR A 116 2.26 10.96 9.16
C TYR A 116 1.46 11.00 7.85
N LEU A 117 0.54 11.95 7.73
CA LEU A 117 -0.06 12.30 6.44
C LEU A 117 0.82 13.27 5.63
N GLN A 118 2.01 13.62 6.09
CA GLN A 118 2.98 14.32 5.25
C GLN A 118 4.37 13.75 5.46
N PRO A 119 5.02 13.16 4.44
CA PRO A 119 6.47 12.99 4.47
C PRO A 119 7.08 14.38 4.45
N LYS A 120 7.42 14.93 5.62
CA LYS A 120 8.17 16.18 5.74
C LYS A 120 9.41 15.96 6.60
N GLY A 121 10.52 15.76 5.92
CA GLY A 121 11.85 16.14 6.37
C GLY A 121 12.65 15.07 7.10
N LYS A 122 13.91 14.91 6.68
CA LYS A 122 14.97 14.20 7.41
C LYS A 122 15.18 14.84 8.79
N ARG A 123 15.49 14.02 9.79
CA ARG A 123 16.35 14.44 10.90
C ARG A 123 17.79 14.11 10.53
#